data_AF-A0A6B3M5G5-F1
#
_entry.id   AF-A0A6B3M5G5-F1
#
_cell.length_a   1.000
_cell.length_b   1.000
_cell.length_c   1.000
_cell.angle_alpha   90.00
_cell.angle_beta   90.00
_cell.angle_gamma   90.00
#
_symmetry.space_group_name_H-M   'P 1'
#
loop_
_entity.id
_entity.type
_entity.pdbx_description
1 polymer ?
#
loop_
_entity_poly.entity_id
_entity_poly.type
_entity_poly.pdbx_seq_one_letter_code
_entity_poly.pdbx_strand_id
1 'polypeptide(L)' 'MKSEYCSVTYSWKGRGWTQEIRWLRIEGEEVVEWAGKSWTDFLNYMSTKGWELVAAAPLGGGEGAVYGIVAYFKRPG' A
#
# COMPACT_ATOMS: atom_id res chain seq x y z
N MET A 1 -18.78 -12.23 14.24
CA MET A 1 -18.37 -11.48 13.04
C MET A 1 -16.98 -11.95 12.64
N LYS A 2 -16.74 -12.24 11.36
CA LYS A 2 -15.40 -12.63 10.87
C LYS A 2 -14.70 -11.35 10.42
N SER A 3 -13.43 -11.17 10.79
CA SER A 3 -12.63 -10.06 10.29
C SER A 3 -12.32 -10.25 8.80
N GLU A 4 -12.30 -9.14 8.07
CA GLU A 4 -11.79 -9.08 6.69
C GLU A 4 -10.33 -8.64 6.71
N TYR A 5 -9.56 -9.15 5.75
CA TYR A 5 -8.14 -8.82 5.58
C TYR A 5 -7.89 -8.43 4.14
N CYS A 6 -6.96 -7.49 3.92
CA CYS A 6 -6.42 -7.23 2.60
C CYS A 6 -4.93 -6.90 2.64
N SER A 7 -4.27 -7.21 1.55
CA SER A 7 -2.87 -6.94 1.26
C SER A 7 -2.79 -5.86 0.19
N VAL A 8 -1.95 -4.87 0.46
CA VAL A 8 -1.65 -3.79 -0.47
C VAL A 8 -0.17 -3.82 -0.75
N THR A 9 0.19 -3.93 -2.01
CA THR A 9 1.57 -3.76 -2.44
C THR A 9 1.68 -2.44 -3.17
N TYR A 10 2.62 -1.59 -2.77
CA TYR A 10 2.89 -0.36 -3.52
C TYR A 10 4.38 -0.17 -3.74
N SER A 11 4.69 0.50 -4.85
CA SER A 11 6.03 1.02 -5.12
C SER A 11 6.01 2.54 -5.09
N TRP A 12 7.04 3.14 -4.51
CA TRP A 12 7.25 4.59 -4.57
C TRP A 12 7.88 5.01 -5.88
N LYS A 13 7.64 6.26 -6.28
CA LYS A 13 8.48 6.94 -7.26
C LYS A 13 9.83 7.30 -6.64
N GLY A 14 10.90 7.18 -7.42
CA GLY A 14 12.26 7.44 -6.96
C GLY A 14 12.70 6.47 -5.85
N ARG A 15 13.36 6.98 -4.81
CA ARG A 15 13.86 6.21 -3.66
C ARG A 15 13.03 6.40 -2.38
N GLY A 16 11.72 6.69 -2.50
CA GLY A 16 10.80 6.81 -1.36
C GLY A 16 10.74 8.17 -0.67
N TRP A 17 11.56 9.14 -1.06
CA TRP A 17 11.62 10.48 -0.44
C TRP A 17 10.32 11.28 -0.55
N THR A 18 9.60 11.12 -1.66
CA THR A 18 8.35 11.86 -1.90
C THR A 18 7.11 11.12 -1.40
N GLN A 19 7.27 9.84 -1.02
CA GLN A 19 6.17 8.92 -0.73
C GLN A 19 5.07 8.84 -1.83
N GLU A 20 5.36 9.34 -3.04
CA GLU A 20 4.44 9.25 -4.16
C GLU A 20 4.37 7.83 -4.69
N ILE A 21 3.16 7.37 -4.97
CA ILE A 21 2.88 6.06 -5.52
C ILE A 21 3.28 6.03 -7.00
N ARG A 22 4.18 5.11 -7.36
CA ARG A 22 4.45 4.75 -8.76
C ARG A 22 3.33 3.84 -9.28
N TRP A 23 3.01 2.81 -8.50
CA TRP A 23 1.89 1.90 -8.72
C TRP A 23 1.46 1.33 -7.37
N LEU A 24 0.20 0.92 -7.29
CA LEU A 24 -0.40 0.32 -6.09
C LEU A 24 -1.30 -0.83 -6.52
N ARG A 25 -1.23 -1.94 -5.79
CA ARG A 25 -2.06 -3.14 -6.01
C ARG A 25 -2.76 -3.54 -4.72
N ILE A 26 -4.04 -3.87 -4.82
CA ILE A 26 -4.83 -4.44 -3.73
C ILE A 26 -5.17 -5.88 -4.12
N GLU A 27 -4.79 -6.86 -3.29
CA GLU A 27 -5.00 -8.28 -3.60
C GLU A 27 -4.44 -8.70 -4.97
N GLY A 28 -3.33 -8.08 -5.39
CA GLY A 28 -2.69 -8.35 -6.69
C GLY A 28 -3.21 -7.51 -7.86
N GLU A 29 -4.38 -6.88 -7.73
CA GLU A 29 -5.00 -6.06 -8.77
C GLU A 29 -4.53 -4.61 -8.70
N GLU A 30 -4.13 -4.04 -9.84
CA GLU A 30 -3.62 -2.66 -9.90
C GLU A 30 -4.75 -1.63 -9.81
N VAL A 31 -4.54 -0.63 -8.94
CA VAL A 31 -5.51 0.43 -8.66
C VAL A 31 -4.96 1.76 -9.17
N VAL A 32 -5.20 1.99 -10.46
CA VAL A 32 -4.56 3.09 -11.22
C VAL A 32 -4.91 4.48 -10.71
N GLU A 33 -6.04 4.67 -10.02
CA GLU A 33 -6.42 6.00 -9.49
C GLU A 33 -5.49 6.52 -8.38
N TRP A 34 -4.63 5.67 -7.84
CA TRP A 34 -3.64 6.03 -6.83
C TRP A 34 -2.27 6.40 -7.41
N ALA A 35 -2.04 6.18 -8.70
CA ALA A 35 -0.79 6.56 -9.35
C ALA A 35 -0.53 8.07 -9.20
N GLY A 36 0.65 8.42 -8.67
CA GLY A 36 1.06 9.80 -8.42
C GLY A 36 0.48 10.48 -7.18
N LYS A 37 -0.41 9.81 -6.43
CA LYS A 37 -0.87 10.29 -5.11
C LYS A 37 0.11 9.89 -4.01
N SER A 38 0.01 10.52 -2.84
CA SER A 38 0.84 10.15 -1.69
C SER A 38 0.35 8.85 -1.05
N TRP A 39 1.29 8.02 -0.59
CA TRP A 39 0.99 6.86 0.26
C TRP A 39 0.19 7.24 1.51
N THR A 40 0.45 8.40 2.10
CA THR A 40 -0.31 8.88 3.26
C THR A 40 -1.79 9.12 2.93
N ASP A 41 -2.10 9.60 1.73
CA ASP A 41 -3.49 9.82 1.30
C ASP A 41 -4.22 8.49 1.14
N PHE A 42 -3.52 7.47 0.63
CA PHE A 42 -4.05 6.11 0.56
C PHE A 42 -4.32 5.53 1.95
N LEU A 43 -3.38 5.67 2.90
CA LEU A 43 -3.57 5.21 4.28
C LEU A 43 -4.76 5.90 4.95
N ASN A 44 -4.88 7.21 4.77
CA ASN A 44 -6.02 7.98 5.28
C ASN A 44 -7.33 7.49 4.67
N TYR A 45 -7.38 7.29 3.36
CA TYR A 45 -8.54 6.72 2.68
C TYR A 45 -8.92 5.34 3.25
N MET A 46 -7.96 4.43 3.40
CA MET A 46 -8.17 3.11 3.99
C MET A 46 -8.77 3.21 5.41
N SER A 47 -8.25 4.12 6.23
CA SER A 47 -8.78 4.39 7.56
C SER A 47 -10.24 4.88 7.53
N THR A 48 -10.62 5.78 6.59
CA THR A 48 -12.03 6.19 6.41
C THR A 48 -12.96 5.03 6.01
N LYS A 49 -12.40 3.94 5.48
CA LYS A 49 -13.13 2.70 5.13
C LYS A 49 -13.09 1.65 6.24
N GLY A 50 -12.58 2.00 7.42
CA GLY A 50 -12.50 1.12 8.58
C GLY A 50 -11.34 0.12 8.55
N TRP A 51 -10.41 0.26 7.60
CA TRP A 51 -9.22 -0.59 7.53
C TRP A 51 -8.14 -0.08 8.49
N GLU A 52 -7.62 -0.99 9.30
CA GLU A 52 -6.49 -0.79 10.22
C GLU A 52 -5.24 -1.43 9.63
N LEU A 53 -4.13 -0.69 9.56
CA LEU A 53 -2.83 -1.25 9.19
C LEU A 53 -2.32 -2.16 10.31
N VAL A 54 -2.06 -3.43 9.99
CA VAL A 54 -1.62 -4.47 10.93
C VAL A 54 -0.12 -4.68 10.87
N ALA A 55 0.43 -4.70 9.66
CA ALA A 55 1.85 -4.96 9.44
C ALA A 55 2.31 -4.35 8.12
N ALA A 56 3.60 -4.04 8.04
CA ALA A 56 4.26 -3.62 6.81
C ALA A 56 5.63 -4.28 6.68
N ALA A 57 6.00 -4.65 5.47
CA ALA A 57 7.30 -5.23 5.14
C ALA A 57 7.87 -4.55 3.89
N PRO A 58 9.19 -4.33 3.80
CA PRO A 58 9.80 -3.79 2.59
C PRO A 58 9.56 -4.74 1.40
N LEU A 59 9.15 -4.16 0.27
CA LEU A 59 9.08 -4.87 -1.00
C LEU A 59 10.42 -4.62 -1.71
N GLY A 60 11.31 -5.60 -1.66
CA GLY A 60 12.60 -5.57 -2.35
C GLY A 60 13.70 -4.75 -1.66
N GLY A 61 14.96 -5.10 -1.97
CA GLY A 61 16.17 -4.46 -1.44
C GLY A 61 17.41 -5.00 -2.16
N GLY A 62 17.77 -4.39 -3.29
CA GLY A 62 18.91 -4.76 -4.13
C GLY A 62 19.04 -3.84 -5.34
N GLU A 63 20.18 -3.82 -6.02
CA GLU A 63 20.33 -3.05 -7.27
C GLU A 63 19.32 -3.53 -8.32
N GLY A 64 18.56 -2.60 -8.90
CA GLY A 64 17.47 -2.90 -9.84
C GLY A 64 16.14 -3.32 -9.21
N ALA A 65 16.05 -3.44 -7.88
CA ALA A 65 14.82 -3.78 -7.20
C ALA A 65 13.79 -2.63 -7.25
N VAL A 66 12.51 -3.01 -7.34
CA VAL A 66 11.40 -2.13 -7.03
C VAL A 66 11.56 -1.70 -5.57
N TYR A 67 11.61 -0.39 -5.32
CA TYR A 67 11.44 0.11 -3.97
C TYR A 67 9.93 0.15 -3.69
N GLY A 68 9.50 -0.49 -2.61
CA GLY A 68 8.11 -0.46 -2.18
C GLY A 68 7.89 -1.03 -0.78
N ILE A 69 6.63 -1.19 -0.40
CA ILE A 69 6.27 -2.01 0.76
C ILE A 69 5.08 -2.91 0.41
N VAL A 70 4.97 -4.01 1.15
CA VAL A 70 3.73 -4.76 1.32
C VAL A 70 3.13 -4.34 2.65
N ALA A 71 1.86 -3.95 2.65
CA ALA A 71 1.08 -3.52 3.80
C ALA A 71 -0.13 -4.44 3.98
N TYR A 72 -0.38 -4.89 5.20
CA TYR A 72 -1.48 -5.79 5.54
C TYR A 72 -2.49 -5.04 6.40
N PHE A 73 -3.77 -5.11 6.03
CA PHE A 73 -4.86 -4.43 6.71
C PHE A 73 -5.89 -5.43 7.23
N LYS A 74 -6.61 -5.03 8.28
CA LYS A 74 -7.79 -5.75 8.80
C LYS A 74 -8.95 -4.78 9.01
N ARG A 75 -10.19 -5.27 8.94
CA ARG A 75 -11.39 -4.54 9.41
C ARG A 75 -12.46 -5.49 9.95
N PRO A 76 -13.43 -5.01 10.75
CA PRO A 76 -14.62 -5.78 11.08
C PRO A 76 -15.43 -6.11 9.82
N GLY A 77 -15.95 -7.34 9.72
CA GLY A 77 -16.89 -7.77 8.68
C GLY A 77 -18.30 -8.00 9.20
#